data_AF-A0A9P6IJS5-F1
#
_entry.id   AF-A0A9P6IJS5-F1
#
_cell.length_a   1.000
_cell.length_b   1.000
_cell.length_c   1.000
_cell.angle_alpha   90.00
_cell.angle_beta   90.00
_cell.angle_gamma   90.00
#
_symmetry.space_group_name_H-M   'P 1'
#
loop_
_entity.id
_entity.type
_entity.pdbx_description
1 polymer ?
#
loop_
_entity_poly.entity_id
_entity_poly.type
_entity_poly.pdbx_seq_one_letter_code
_entity_poly.pdbx_strand_id
1 'polypeptide(L)'
;MSSTVLSRLSVRNNLLAFKTPGVATRSYATVTNTVTATTTIINSSATPQFKTYTPSSPGRRWLKRVPRDHLWKGKPIRVLTIAKRSTAGRNNTGRITVRHRGGGHKRRLRIMDWYRCEPGAQIVERLEYDPGRTAWIALVRHQESGRLSYILAPHDLQPGSIIYSFLNKSTWKQAKNGITTTLPIDKGNCLPLSRIPTGTIIHAIGMKRNGPAQIARSAGTGVAQNACDHPHGGGKGKTKGTQISY
;
A
#
# COMPACT_ATOMS: atom_id res chain seq x y z
N MET A 1 -27.89 54.90 67.89
CA MET A 1 -27.60 56.27 67.42
C MET A 1 -27.23 56.20 65.96
N SER A 2 -28.04 56.86 65.11
CA SER A 2 -27.86 57.31 63.71
C SER A 2 -27.14 56.43 62.68
N SER A 3 -27.46 56.43 61.38
CA SER A 3 -28.60 56.71 60.50
C SER A 3 -28.02 56.70 59.06
N THR A 4 -28.84 56.38 58.05
CA THR A 4 -28.72 56.76 56.62
C THR A 4 -27.57 56.15 55.77
N VAL A 5 -27.76 55.30 54.75
CA VAL A 5 -28.56 55.31 53.48
C VAL A 5 -27.83 56.00 52.30
N LEU A 6 -27.74 55.26 51.17
CA LEU A 6 -27.42 55.63 49.75
C LEU A 6 -25.94 55.94 49.41
N SER A 7 -25.38 55.66 48.21
CA SER A 7 -25.90 55.34 46.86
C SER A 7 -24.82 54.67 45.98
N ARG A 8 -25.27 53.92 44.97
CA ARG A 8 -24.48 53.35 43.85
C ARG A 8 -23.76 54.43 43.03
N LEU A 9 -22.52 54.14 42.59
CA LEU A 9 -22.04 54.59 41.28
C LEU A 9 -21.02 53.60 40.70
N SER A 10 -21.32 53.20 39.46
CA SER A 10 -20.54 52.31 38.60
C SER A 10 -19.30 53.05 38.09
N VAL A 11 -18.11 52.50 38.33
CA VAL A 11 -16.87 52.98 37.70
C VAL A 11 -16.43 51.94 36.68
N ARG A 12 -16.68 52.29 35.41
CA ARG A 12 -16.10 51.64 34.23
C ARG A 12 -14.60 51.93 34.21
N ASN A 13 -13.76 50.90 34.34
CA ASN A 13 -12.34 51.02 34.00
C ASN A 13 -12.14 50.61 32.54
N ASN A 14 -11.93 51.64 31.71
CA ASN A 14 -11.56 51.55 30.31
C ASN A 14 -10.16 50.92 30.17
N LEU A 15 -10.08 49.81 29.43
CA LEU A 15 -8.83 49.34 28.85
C LEU A 15 -8.41 50.31 27.74
N LEU A 16 -7.28 50.98 27.91
CA LEU A 16 -6.65 51.81 26.88
C LEU A 16 -6.11 50.90 25.78
N ALA A 17 -6.80 50.88 24.64
CA ALA A 17 -6.30 50.26 23.41
C ALA A 17 -5.28 51.19 22.74
N PHE A 18 -4.02 50.76 22.68
CA PHE A 18 -3.03 51.41 21.82
C PHE A 18 -3.42 51.19 20.34
N LYS A 19 -3.80 52.28 19.67
CA LYS A 19 -4.10 52.32 18.23
C LYS A 19 -2.80 52.55 17.47
N THR A 20 -2.31 51.54 16.74
CA THR A 20 -1.25 51.73 15.74
C THR A 20 -1.75 52.65 14.63
N PRO A 21 -0.94 53.59 14.12
CA PRO A 21 -1.34 54.44 13.01
C PRO A 21 -1.49 53.59 11.75
N GLY A 22 -2.70 53.56 11.19
CA GLY A 22 -2.96 52.91 9.91
C GLY A 22 -2.22 53.65 8.79
N VAL A 23 -1.35 52.95 8.08
CA VAL A 23 -0.78 53.41 6.81
C VAL A 23 -1.89 53.33 5.76
N ALA A 24 -2.40 54.49 5.33
CA ALA A 24 -3.36 54.56 4.24
C ALA A 24 -2.66 54.24 2.90
N THR A 25 -2.80 53.02 2.41
CA THR A 25 -2.39 52.68 1.03
C THR A 25 -3.41 53.27 0.06
N ARG A 26 -3.02 54.30 -0.69
CA ARG A 26 -3.79 54.82 -1.83
C ARG A 26 -3.79 53.75 -2.93
N SER A 27 -4.97 53.25 -3.29
CA SER A 27 -5.17 52.35 -4.43
C SER A 27 -5.33 53.16 -5.71
N TYR A 28 -4.31 53.16 -6.58
CA TYR A 28 -4.46 53.64 -7.95
C TYR A 28 -5.15 52.55 -8.79
N ALA A 29 -6.12 52.94 -9.61
CA ALA A 29 -7.07 52.07 -10.31
C ALA A 29 -6.50 51.29 -11.53
N THR A 30 -5.20 51.01 -11.57
CA THR A 30 -4.57 50.28 -12.69
C THR A 30 -3.55 49.24 -12.24
N VAL A 31 -3.87 48.50 -11.18
CA VAL A 31 -3.23 47.21 -10.94
C VAL A 31 -4.27 46.14 -11.25
N THR A 32 -4.27 45.64 -12.48
CA THR A 32 -4.89 44.34 -12.75
C THR A 32 -4.11 43.33 -11.93
N ASN A 33 -4.67 42.95 -10.79
CA ASN A 33 -4.26 41.73 -10.09
C ASN A 33 -4.60 40.57 -11.02
N THR A 34 -3.73 40.31 -11.99
CA THR A 34 -3.63 39.00 -12.60
C THR A 34 -3.16 38.11 -11.46
N VAL A 35 -4.13 37.58 -10.72
CA VAL A 35 -3.96 36.31 -10.03
C VAL A 35 -3.66 35.35 -11.17
N THR A 36 -2.38 35.28 -11.53
CA THR A 36 -1.83 34.15 -12.24
C THR A 36 -2.00 33.04 -11.23
N ALA A 37 -3.21 32.46 -11.20
CA ALA A 37 -3.40 31.14 -10.67
C ALA A 37 -2.33 30.35 -11.42
N THR A 38 -1.24 30.07 -10.72
CA THR A 38 -0.34 29.00 -11.12
C THR A 38 -1.22 27.79 -10.95
N THR A 39 -2.00 27.53 -11.99
CA THR A 39 -2.55 26.22 -12.27
C THR A 39 -1.31 25.38 -12.39
N THR A 40 -0.84 24.88 -11.24
CA THR A 40 0.01 23.71 -11.19
C THR A 40 -0.83 22.70 -11.92
N ILE A 41 -0.58 22.56 -13.22
CA ILE A 41 -1.04 21.44 -14.00
C ILE A 41 -0.33 20.29 -13.31
N ILE A 42 -1.00 19.72 -12.31
CA ILE A 42 -0.69 18.40 -11.83
C ILE A 42 -0.96 17.57 -13.08
N ASN A 43 0.11 17.26 -13.82
CA ASN A 43 0.05 16.30 -14.91
C ASN A 43 -0.40 14.99 -14.28
N SER A 44 -1.71 14.81 -14.15
CA SER A 44 -2.40 13.64 -13.61
C SER A 44 -2.44 12.50 -14.64
N SER A 45 -1.34 12.40 -15.39
CA SER A 45 -0.95 11.33 -16.29
C SER A 45 0.49 10.91 -15.97
N ALA A 46 0.88 10.99 -14.70
CA ALA A 46 2.21 10.65 -14.22
C ALA A 46 2.44 9.15 -14.32
N THR A 47 2.73 8.67 -15.54
CA THR A 47 3.54 7.47 -15.72
C THR A 47 4.76 7.61 -14.82
N PRO A 48 5.15 6.59 -14.03
CA PRO A 48 6.34 6.67 -13.21
C PRO A 48 7.54 6.74 -14.15
N GLN A 49 7.99 7.95 -14.45
CA GLN A 49 9.19 8.19 -15.23
C GLN A 49 10.34 7.53 -14.48
N PHE A 50 11.01 6.58 -15.13
CA PHE A 50 12.19 5.96 -14.54
C PHE A 50 13.23 7.03 -14.22
N LYS A 51 13.82 6.94 -13.02
CA LYS A 51 14.93 7.81 -12.61
C LYS A 51 16.16 7.47 -13.47
N THR A 52 16.56 8.43 -14.28
CA THR A 52 17.77 8.41 -15.11
C THR A 52 18.85 9.24 -14.45
N TYR A 53 20.11 8.85 -14.64
CA TYR A 53 21.28 9.53 -14.07
C TYR A 53 22.08 10.21 -15.16
N THR A 54 22.78 11.30 -14.81
CA THR A 54 23.80 11.88 -15.69
C THR A 54 24.84 10.80 -16.06
N PRO A 55 25.19 10.65 -17.34
CA PRO A 55 26.06 9.59 -17.83
C PRO A 55 27.55 9.91 -17.59
N SER A 56 27.92 10.17 -16.33
CA SER A 56 29.30 10.52 -15.95
C SER A 56 30.29 9.35 -16.07
N SER A 57 29.80 8.11 -16.18
CA SER A 57 30.60 6.91 -16.45
C SER A 57 29.84 5.98 -17.41
N PRO A 58 30.54 5.13 -18.18
CA PRO A 58 29.89 4.21 -19.12
C PRO A 58 28.87 3.30 -18.43
N GLY A 59 29.15 2.84 -17.20
CA GLY A 59 28.22 2.02 -16.41
C GLY A 59 26.93 2.73 -15.98
N ARG A 60 26.94 4.07 -15.86
CA ARG A 60 25.75 4.86 -15.49
C ARG A 60 24.83 5.18 -16.68
N ARG A 61 25.34 5.13 -17.92
CA ARG A 61 24.61 5.55 -19.13
C ARG A 61 23.27 4.83 -19.31
N TRP A 62 23.22 3.54 -19.01
CA TRP A 62 22.02 2.69 -19.16
C TRP A 62 21.32 2.38 -17.83
N LEU A 63 21.80 2.95 -16.71
CA LEU A 63 21.20 2.72 -15.40
C LEU A 63 19.86 3.44 -15.29
N LYS A 64 18.77 2.68 -15.30
CA LYS A 64 17.41 3.16 -15.03
C LYS A 64 16.90 2.59 -13.71
N ARG A 65 16.29 3.42 -12.88
CA ARG A 65 15.69 2.99 -11.59
C ARG A 65 14.22 3.34 -11.52
N VAL A 66 13.42 2.44 -10.96
CA VAL A 66 12.01 2.71 -10.66
C VAL A 66 11.95 3.77 -9.53
N PRO A 67 11.12 4.83 -9.66
CA PRO A 67 10.91 5.78 -8.58
C PRO A 67 10.30 5.08 -7.35
N ARG A 68 10.76 5.45 -6.16
CA ARG A 68 10.44 4.74 -4.92
C ARG A 68 10.15 5.70 -3.76
N ASP A 69 9.61 6.87 -4.08
CA ASP A 69 9.47 7.97 -3.13
C ASP A 69 8.33 7.74 -2.13
N HIS A 70 7.27 7.04 -2.55
CA HIS A 70 6.16 6.58 -1.69
C HIS A 70 6.56 5.39 -0.79
N LEU A 71 7.76 4.83 -0.98
CA LEU A 71 8.20 3.64 -0.27
C LEU A 71 8.94 4.03 1.01
N TRP A 72 8.73 3.26 2.07
CA TRP A 72 9.39 3.47 3.35
C TRP A 72 10.93 3.45 3.21
N LYS A 73 11.58 4.48 3.76
CA LYS A 73 13.04 4.66 3.69
C LYS A 73 13.78 4.02 4.89
N GLY A 74 13.06 3.62 5.93
CA GLY A 74 13.62 3.09 7.18
C GLY A 74 13.88 1.59 7.18
N LYS A 75 14.22 1.06 8.37
CA LYS A 75 14.44 -0.37 8.58
C LYS A 75 13.09 -1.12 8.67
N PRO A 76 13.05 -2.41 8.29
CA PRO A 76 11.87 -3.26 8.49
C PRO A 76 11.71 -3.63 9.98
N ILE A 77 10.52 -4.13 10.35
CA ILE A 77 10.26 -4.62 11.71
C ILE A 77 11.15 -5.83 11.99
N ARG A 78 12.02 -5.72 13.00
CA ARG A 78 13.04 -6.74 13.34
C ARG A 78 12.41 -8.11 13.62
N VAL A 79 11.30 -8.14 14.35
CA VAL A 79 10.58 -9.36 14.77
C VAL A 79 10.06 -10.17 13.57
N LEU A 80 9.65 -9.49 12.50
CA LEU A 80 9.12 -10.11 11.28
C LEU A 80 10.21 -10.42 10.24
N THR A 81 11.49 -10.46 10.64
CA THR A 81 12.60 -10.73 9.73
C THR A 81 13.55 -11.79 10.24
N ILE A 82 14.08 -12.60 9.31
CA ILE A 82 15.05 -13.65 9.57
C ILE A 82 16.32 -13.38 8.74
N ALA A 83 17.49 -13.76 9.23
CA ALA A 83 18.72 -13.63 8.44
C ALA A 83 18.72 -14.61 7.26
N LYS A 84 19.00 -14.14 6.03
CA LYS A 84 19.15 -15.03 4.87
C LYS A 84 20.58 -15.56 4.82
N ARG A 85 20.76 -16.86 5.06
CA ARG A 85 22.03 -17.55 4.77
C ARG A 85 22.04 -17.95 3.29
N SER A 86 23.12 -17.63 2.56
CA SER A 86 23.26 -17.96 1.14
C SER A 86 24.10 -19.23 1.00
N THR A 87 23.65 -20.17 0.17
CA THR A 87 24.42 -21.39 -0.18
C THR A 87 25.27 -21.23 -1.45
N ALA A 88 25.18 -20.07 -2.12
CA ALA A 88 25.86 -19.80 -3.39
C ALA A 88 25.63 -20.87 -4.48
N GLY A 89 24.45 -21.52 -4.49
CA GLY A 89 24.10 -22.53 -5.49
C GLY A 89 24.64 -23.94 -5.21
N ARG A 90 25.19 -24.17 -4.02
CA ARG A 90 25.69 -25.49 -3.59
C ARG A 90 24.60 -26.31 -2.91
N ASN A 91 24.66 -27.63 -3.08
CA ASN A 91 23.84 -28.60 -2.33
C ASN A 91 24.45 -28.94 -0.95
N ASN A 92 23.82 -29.87 -0.24
CA ASN A 92 24.29 -30.38 1.06
C ASN A 92 25.68 -31.05 1.00
N THR A 93 26.08 -31.63 -0.13
CA THR A 93 27.45 -32.18 -0.35
C THR A 93 28.49 -31.10 -0.67
N GLY A 94 28.07 -29.83 -0.82
CA GLY A 94 28.97 -28.72 -1.19
C GLY A 94 29.27 -28.60 -2.69
N ARG A 95 28.66 -29.42 -3.54
CA ARG A 95 28.80 -29.35 -5.01
C ARG A 95 27.88 -28.28 -5.58
N ILE A 96 28.34 -27.55 -6.61
CA ILE A 96 27.53 -26.54 -7.31
C ILE A 96 26.46 -27.27 -8.13
N THR A 97 25.19 -27.13 -7.76
CA THR A 97 24.05 -27.68 -8.51
C THR A 97 23.35 -26.62 -9.34
N VAL A 98 23.29 -25.37 -8.84
CA VAL A 98 22.70 -24.24 -9.56
C VAL A 98 23.79 -23.22 -9.87
N ARG A 99 24.10 -23.08 -11.17
CA ARG A 99 25.10 -22.10 -11.66
C ARG A 99 24.61 -20.65 -11.51
N HIS A 100 25.54 -19.71 -11.63
CA HIS A 100 25.28 -18.25 -11.59
C HIS A 100 24.63 -17.75 -10.28
N ARG A 101 24.84 -18.46 -9.17
CA ARG A 101 24.50 -18.01 -7.81
C ARG A 101 25.80 -17.73 -7.06
N GLY A 102 25.87 -16.61 -6.33
CA GLY A 102 27.13 -16.17 -5.70
C GLY A 102 26.95 -15.12 -4.61
N GLY A 103 28.06 -14.41 -4.29
CA GLY A 103 28.23 -13.49 -3.17
C GLY A 103 27.51 -12.14 -3.31
N GLY A 104 26.18 -12.13 -3.34
CA GLY A 104 25.41 -10.88 -3.30
C GLY A 104 25.38 -10.23 -1.90
N HIS A 105 24.87 -9.00 -1.82
CA HIS A 105 24.72 -8.27 -0.55
C HIS A 105 23.93 -9.09 0.49
N LYS A 106 24.34 -8.98 1.77
CA LYS A 106 23.68 -9.63 2.92
C LYS A 106 22.24 -9.18 3.02
N ARG A 107 21.32 -10.14 3.14
CA ARG A 107 19.88 -9.88 3.10
C ARG A 107 19.18 -10.49 4.31
N ARG A 108 18.05 -9.89 4.67
CA ARG A 108 17.09 -10.45 5.64
C ARG A 108 15.84 -10.88 4.88
N LEU A 109 15.34 -12.07 5.17
CA LEU A 109 14.05 -12.54 4.72
C LEU A 109 12.97 -11.87 5.56
N ARG A 110 11.87 -11.47 4.92
CA ARG A 110 10.68 -10.96 5.60
C ARG A 110 9.63 -12.06 5.64
N ILE A 111 9.13 -12.34 6.84
CA ILE A 111 8.08 -13.32 7.08
C ILE A 111 6.77 -12.70 6.59
N MET A 112 6.19 -13.32 5.56
CA MET A 112 4.97 -12.86 4.92
C MET A 112 3.81 -13.73 5.36
N ASP A 113 2.64 -13.12 5.55
CA ASP A 113 1.39 -13.82 5.72
C ASP A 113 0.81 -14.17 4.34
N TRP A 114 1.06 -15.40 3.89
CA TRP A 114 0.50 -15.95 2.65
C TRP A 114 -0.86 -16.61 2.84
N TYR A 115 -1.31 -16.78 4.09
CA TYR A 115 -2.53 -17.50 4.40
C TYR A 115 -3.72 -16.55 4.57
N ARG A 116 -3.48 -15.34 5.09
CA ARG A 116 -4.51 -14.31 5.31
C ARG A 116 -5.71 -14.85 6.10
N CYS A 117 -5.51 -15.76 7.06
CA CYS A 117 -6.63 -16.40 7.76
C CYS A 117 -7.27 -15.53 8.86
N GLU A 118 -6.54 -14.55 9.42
CA GLU A 118 -7.05 -13.70 10.48
C GLU A 118 -8.18 -12.81 9.93
N PRO A 119 -9.42 -12.97 10.42
CA PRO A 119 -10.55 -12.12 10.01
C PRO A 119 -10.43 -10.73 10.62
N GLY A 120 -11.20 -9.77 10.10
CA GLY A 120 -11.27 -8.41 10.68
C GLY A 120 -10.54 -7.35 9.86
N ALA A 121 -10.66 -6.10 10.34
CA ALA A 121 -10.09 -4.93 9.69
C ALA A 121 -8.60 -4.79 9.99
N GLN A 122 -7.81 -4.53 8.96
CA GLN A 122 -6.37 -4.33 9.06
C GLN A 122 -5.99 -3.02 8.38
N ILE A 123 -5.24 -2.18 9.09
CA ILE A 123 -4.76 -0.89 8.57
C ILE A 123 -3.40 -1.09 7.92
N VAL A 124 -3.23 -0.59 6.71
CA VAL A 124 -1.94 -0.54 6.04
C VAL A 124 -1.11 0.58 6.64
N GLU A 125 -0.05 0.24 7.36
CA GLU A 125 0.82 1.22 8.00
C GLU A 125 1.74 1.90 6.97
N ARG A 126 2.36 1.09 6.11
CA ARG A 126 3.34 1.57 5.13
C ARG A 126 3.68 0.50 4.10
N LEU A 127 4.23 0.94 2.99
CA LEU A 127 4.81 0.09 1.96
C LEU A 127 6.33 0.02 2.13
N GLU A 128 6.91 -1.17 2.01
CA GLU A 128 8.35 -1.40 2.14
C GLU A 128 8.95 -2.11 0.93
N TYR A 129 10.23 -1.83 0.67
CA TYR A 129 11.05 -2.59 -0.27
C TYR A 129 11.43 -3.95 0.32
N ASP A 130 11.38 -5.01 -0.48
CA ASP A 130 11.96 -6.31 -0.11
C ASP A 130 13.01 -6.81 -1.14
N PRO A 131 14.29 -6.99 -0.74
CA PRO A 131 15.35 -7.54 -1.59
C PRO A 131 15.26 -9.07 -1.78
N GLY A 132 14.26 -9.73 -1.18
CA GLY A 132 13.99 -11.16 -1.32
C GLY A 132 13.02 -11.51 -2.45
N ARG A 133 12.33 -10.52 -3.02
CA ARG A 133 11.34 -10.67 -4.10
C ARG A 133 11.29 -9.43 -4.99
N THR A 134 10.51 -9.47 -6.05
CA THR A 134 10.37 -8.34 -6.99
C THR A 134 9.25 -7.38 -6.58
N ALA A 135 8.16 -7.89 -6.01
CA ALA A 135 7.02 -7.10 -5.57
C ALA A 135 7.30 -6.31 -4.28
N TRP A 136 6.62 -5.18 -4.11
CA TRP A 136 6.58 -4.46 -2.85
C TRP A 136 5.71 -5.19 -1.83
N ILE A 137 5.91 -4.85 -0.57
CA ILE A 137 5.16 -5.42 0.54
C ILE A 137 4.53 -4.33 1.36
N ALA A 138 3.40 -4.63 1.98
CA ALA A 138 2.73 -3.75 2.92
C ALA A 138 2.90 -4.31 4.32
N LEU A 139 3.24 -3.43 5.27
CA LEU A 139 3.08 -3.73 6.68
C LEU A 139 1.64 -3.40 7.07
N VAL A 140 0.95 -4.37 7.63
CA VAL A 140 -0.44 -4.22 8.08
C VAL A 140 -0.53 -4.44 9.57
N ARG A 141 -1.39 -3.67 10.24
CA ARG A 141 -1.73 -3.82 11.65
C ARG A 141 -3.18 -4.23 11.76
N HIS A 142 -3.44 -5.30 12.49
CA HIS A 142 -4.80 -5.68 12.86
C HIS A 142 -5.38 -4.67 13.85
N GLN A 143 -6.61 -4.20 13.64
CA GLN A 143 -7.20 -3.16 14.49
C GLN A 143 -7.48 -3.66 15.93
N GLU A 144 -8.04 -4.87 16.06
CA GLU A 144 -8.40 -5.43 17.38
C GLU A 144 -7.18 -6.02 18.11
N SER A 145 -6.50 -7.01 17.52
CA SER A 145 -5.35 -7.67 18.13
C SER A 145 -4.06 -6.82 18.17
N GLY A 146 -3.97 -5.74 17.39
CA GLY A 146 -2.74 -4.95 17.25
C GLY A 146 -1.58 -5.68 16.53
N ARG A 147 -1.82 -6.90 16.05
CA ARG A 147 -0.79 -7.76 15.45
C ARG A 147 -0.30 -7.18 14.13
N LEU A 148 1.03 -7.17 13.96
CA LEU A 148 1.68 -6.73 12.73
C LEU A 148 1.96 -7.92 11.82
N SER A 149 1.66 -7.78 10.53
CA SER A 149 1.95 -8.78 9.51
C SER A 149 2.44 -8.11 8.23
N TYR A 150 3.27 -8.80 7.45
CA TYR A 150 3.60 -8.35 6.10
C TYR A 150 2.75 -9.09 5.07
N ILE A 151 2.20 -8.36 4.12
CA ILE A 151 1.45 -8.91 2.98
C ILE A 151 2.03 -8.37 1.66
N LEU A 152 1.65 -9.01 0.54
CA LEU A 152 1.98 -8.47 -0.77
C LEU A 152 1.24 -7.15 -0.99
N ALA A 153 1.91 -6.13 -1.49
CA ALA A 153 1.26 -4.87 -1.83
C ALA A 153 0.64 -4.98 -3.24
N PRO A 154 -0.69 -4.87 -3.38
CA PRO A 154 -1.32 -4.75 -4.68
C PRO A 154 -1.03 -3.37 -5.30
N HIS A 155 -1.36 -3.26 -6.58
CA HIS A 155 -1.28 -1.98 -7.28
C HIS A 155 -2.18 -0.93 -6.60
N ASP A 156 -1.67 0.29 -6.49
CA ASP A 156 -2.34 1.45 -5.87
C ASP A 156 -2.75 1.31 -4.40
N LEU A 157 -2.23 0.33 -3.66
CA LEU A 157 -2.43 0.31 -2.21
C LEU A 157 -1.75 1.52 -1.59
N GLN A 158 -2.46 2.29 -0.77
CA GLN A 158 -1.90 3.43 -0.06
C GLN A 158 -1.72 3.12 1.43
N PRO A 159 -0.71 3.71 2.08
CA PRO A 159 -0.66 3.77 3.54
C PRO A 159 -1.94 4.44 4.08
N GLY A 160 -2.48 3.91 5.18
CA GLY A 160 -3.74 4.33 5.80
C GLY A 160 -4.98 3.59 5.29
N SER A 161 -4.90 2.88 4.16
CA SER A 161 -6.04 2.09 3.66
C SER A 161 -6.38 0.95 4.62
N ILE A 162 -7.68 0.65 4.72
CA ILE A 162 -8.20 -0.47 5.50
C ILE A 162 -8.45 -1.63 4.54
N ILE A 163 -7.94 -2.81 4.88
CA ILE A 163 -8.15 -4.05 4.14
C ILE A 163 -8.74 -5.11 5.05
N TYR A 164 -9.38 -6.10 4.43
CA TYR A 164 -10.04 -7.20 5.13
C TYR A 164 -9.56 -8.55 4.63
N SER A 165 -9.70 -9.57 5.48
CA SER A 165 -9.72 -10.96 5.04
C SER A 165 -11.07 -11.60 5.28
N PHE A 166 -11.59 -12.21 4.21
CA PHE A 166 -12.86 -12.93 4.18
C PHE A 166 -12.68 -14.43 3.94
N LEU A 167 -11.49 -14.98 4.20
CA LEU A 167 -11.26 -16.42 4.10
C LEU A 167 -12.02 -17.21 5.18
N ASN A 168 -12.16 -16.65 6.38
CA ASN A 168 -12.99 -17.24 7.42
C ASN A 168 -14.48 -16.91 7.17
N LYS A 169 -15.34 -17.92 7.32
CA LYS A 169 -16.78 -17.77 7.10
C LYS A 169 -17.46 -16.91 8.16
N SER A 170 -16.89 -16.83 9.37
CA SER A 170 -17.43 -16.02 10.47
C SER A 170 -17.55 -14.54 10.10
N THR A 171 -16.67 -14.04 9.24
CA THR A 171 -16.64 -12.63 8.79
C THR A 171 -17.67 -12.33 7.70
N TRP A 172 -18.32 -13.35 7.14
CA TRP A 172 -19.32 -13.16 6.10
C TRP A 172 -20.58 -12.60 6.75
N LYS A 173 -20.66 -11.27 6.88
CA LYS A 173 -21.92 -10.63 7.27
C LYS A 173 -22.99 -11.06 6.27
N GLN A 174 -23.97 -11.82 6.73
CA GLN A 174 -25.16 -12.10 5.94
C GLN A 174 -25.86 -10.76 5.66
N ALA A 175 -26.19 -10.51 4.40
CA ALA A 175 -27.05 -9.39 4.07
C ALA A 175 -28.37 -9.54 4.85
N LYS A 176 -28.70 -8.54 5.66
CA LYS A 176 -29.86 -8.54 6.56
C LYS A 176 -31.21 -8.66 5.82
N ASN A 177 -31.21 -8.55 4.49
CA ASN A 177 -32.39 -8.36 3.65
C ASN A 177 -32.49 -9.34 2.45
N GLY A 178 -31.82 -10.50 2.48
CA GLY A 178 -32.01 -11.55 1.45
C GLY A 178 -31.46 -11.26 0.03
N ILE A 179 -30.89 -10.07 -0.21
CA ILE A 179 -30.17 -9.74 -1.45
C ILE A 179 -28.72 -10.21 -1.33
N THR A 180 -28.18 -10.81 -2.40
CA THR A 180 -26.85 -11.44 -2.52
C THR A 180 -25.81 -10.84 -1.57
N THR A 181 -25.24 -11.68 -0.70
CA THR A 181 -24.11 -11.32 0.17
C THR A 181 -22.86 -11.14 -0.67
N THR A 182 -22.77 -10.02 -1.38
CA THR A 182 -21.59 -9.64 -2.15
C THR A 182 -20.55 -9.10 -1.18
N LEU A 183 -19.44 -9.82 -1.04
CA LEU A 183 -18.30 -9.32 -0.29
C LEU A 183 -17.66 -8.13 -1.02
N PRO A 184 -17.10 -7.14 -0.31
CA PRO A 184 -16.49 -5.98 -0.95
C PRO A 184 -15.22 -6.38 -1.70
N ILE A 185 -15.23 -6.15 -3.02
CA ILE A 185 -14.14 -6.47 -3.94
C ILE A 185 -13.26 -5.22 -4.08
N ASP A 186 -12.52 -4.91 -3.03
CA ASP A 186 -11.56 -3.82 -3.01
C ASP A 186 -10.12 -4.32 -3.13
N LYS A 187 -9.24 -3.44 -3.62
CA LYS A 187 -7.81 -3.73 -3.76
C LYS A 187 -7.20 -4.04 -2.38
N GLY A 188 -6.57 -5.21 -2.24
CA GLY A 188 -5.91 -5.63 -1.00
C GLY A 188 -6.76 -6.51 -0.08
N ASN A 189 -8.05 -6.65 -0.36
CA ASN A 189 -8.89 -7.63 0.33
C ASN A 189 -8.54 -9.06 -0.12
N CYS A 190 -8.65 -10.00 0.81
CA CYS A 190 -8.49 -11.43 0.51
C CYS A 190 -9.85 -12.13 0.57
N LEU A 191 -10.23 -12.82 -0.51
CA LEU A 191 -11.51 -13.50 -0.66
C LEU A 191 -11.28 -14.93 -1.16
N PRO A 192 -12.19 -15.88 -0.85
CA PRO A 192 -12.20 -17.17 -1.53
C PRO A 192 -12.60 -17.00 -3.01
N LEU A 193 -12.00 -17.79 -3.90
CA LEU A 193 -12.23 -17.70 -5.36
C LEU A 193 -13.71 -17.80 -5.75
N SER A 194 -14.50 -18.58 -5.01
CA SER A 194 -15.95 -18.74 -5.27
C SER A 194 -16.77 -17.46 -5.08
N ARG A 195 -16.23 -16.45 -4.41
CA ARG A 195 -16.88 -15.16 -4.13
C ARG A 195 -16.41 -14.04 -5.04
N ILE A 196 -15.37 -14.30 -5.83
CA ILE A 196 -14.77 -13.31 -6.71
C ILE A 196 -15.51 -13.41 -8.06
N PRO A 197 -16.00 -12.29 -8.62
CA PRO A 197 -16.62 -12.29 -9.94
C PRO A 197 -15.64 -12.70 -11.02
N THR A 198 -16.17 -13.34 -12.05
CA THR A 198 -15.43 -13.70 -13.24
C THR A 198 -14.99 -12.44 -13.98
N GLY A 199 -13.86 -12.50 -14.66
CA GLY A 199 -13.20 -11.37 -15.34
C GLY A 199 -12.31 -10.50 -14.44
N THR A 200 -12.36 -10.67 -13.11
CA THR A 200 -11.51 -9.89 -12.20
C THR A 200 -10.04 -10.31 -12.25
N ILE A 201 -9.14 -9.32 -12.06
CA ILE A 201 -7.70 -9.56 -11.98
C ILE A 201 -7.33 -9.81 -10.52
N ILE A 202 -6.83 -11.02 -10.26
CA ILE A 202 -6.43 -11.49 -8.94
C ILE A 202 -4.93 -11.79 -8.89
N HIS A 203 -4.36 -11.78 -7.69
CA HIS A 203 -2.95 -12.08 -7.42
C HIS A 203 -2.84 -12.89 -6.13
N ALA A 204 -1.66 -13.45 -5.84
CA ALA A 204 -1.40 -14.26 -4.65
C ALA A 204 -2.44 -15.39 -4.45
N ILE A 205 -2.54 -16.28 -5.43
CA ILE A 205 -3.57 -17.34 -5.46
C ILE A 205 -3.05 -18.62 -4.79
N GLY A 206 -3.88 -19.23 -3.94
CA GLY A 206 -3.63 -20.54 -3.35
C GLY A 206 -4.13 -21.68 -4.24
N MET A 207 -3.35 -22.77 -4.35
CA MET A 207 -3.75 -23.96 -5.12
C MET A 207 -4.74 -24.87 -4.36
N LYS A 208 -4.72 -24.81 -3.03
CA LYS A 208 -5.59 -25.60 -2.14
C LYS A 208 -6.45 -24.65 -1.32
N ARG A 209 -7.69 -25.05 -0.99
CA ARG A 209 -8.69 -24.20 -0.29
C ARG A 209 -8.14 -23.50 0.97
N ASN A 210 -7.38 -24.21 1.80
CA ASN A 210 -6.78 -23.68 3.04
C ASN A 210 -5.24 -23.59 2.94
N GLY A 211 -4.70 -23.63 1.73
CA GLY A 211 -3.27 -23.53 1.49
C GLY A 211 -2.80 -22.07 1.41
N PRO A 212 -1.48 -21.84 1.50
CA PRO A 212 -0.93 -20.52 1.29
C PRO A 212 -1.02 -20.11 -0.18
N ALA A 213 -0.96 -18.80 -0.43
CA ALA A 213 -0.74 -18.25 -1.75
C ALA A 213 0.59 -18.70 -2.37
N GLN A 214 0.53 -19.24 -3.59
CA GLN A 214 1.67 -19.78 -4.33
C GLN A 214 1.87 -19.09 -5.69
N ILE A 215 0.78 -18.77 -6.39
CA ILE A 215 0.77 -18.24 -7.77
C ILE A 215 0.68 -16.71 -7.78
N ALA A 216 1.23 -16.07 -8.81
CA ALA A 216 1.15 -14.62 -9.06
C ALA A 216 1.63 -13.76 -7.87
N ARG A 217 2.86 -14.02 -7.40
CA ARG A 217 3.50 -13.29 -6.29
C ARG A 217 4.58 -12.29 -6.73
N SER A 218 4.90 -12.28 -8.02
CA SER A 218 5.91 -11.39 -8.61
C SER A 218 5.32 -10.01 -8.92
N ALA A 219 6.18 -9.00 -9.02
CA ALA A 219 5.78 -7.65 -9.38
C ALA A 219 5.00 -7.63 -10.71
N GLY A 220 3.89 -6.87 -10.75
CA GLY A 220 3.09 -6.67 -11.96
C GLY A 220 2.40 -7.93 -12.51
N THR A 221 2.41 -9.03 -11.76
CA THR A 221 1.75 -10.28 -12.17
C THR A 221 0.33 -10.32 -11.64
N GLY A 222 -0.62 -10.67 -12.50
CA GLY A 222 -2.00 -10.95 -12.16
C GLY A 222 -2.55 -12.06 -13.04
N VAL A 223 -3.64 -12.67 -12.60
CA VAL A 223 -4.37 -13.72 -13.31
C VAL A 223 -5.82 -13.27 -13.42
N ALA A 224 -6.42 -13.42 -14.60
CA ALA A 224 -7.85 -13.16 -14.77
C ALA A 224 -8.65 -14.42 -14.42
N GLN A 225 -9.72 -14.28 -13.66
CA GLN A 225 -10.65 -15.37 -13.37
C GLN A 225 -11.57 -15.60 -14.57
N ASN A 226 -11.57 -16.79 -15.16
CA ASN A 226 -12.48 -17.11 -16.27
C ASN A 226 -13.84 -17.62 -15.76
N ALA A 227 -14.89 -17.41 -16.55
CA ALA A 227 -16.25 -17.81 -16.18
C ALA A 227 -16.55 -19.29 -16.41
N CYS A 228 -15.92 -19.87 -17.42
CA CYS A 228 -16.08 -21.26 -17.80
C CYS A 228 -14.71 -21.83 -18.16
N ASP A 229 -14.46 -23.04 -17.67
CA ASP A 229 -13.51 -23.92 -18.34
C ASP A 229 -14.21 -24.50 -19.57
N HIS A 230 -13.46 -24.71 -20.65
CA HIS A 230 -13.94 -25.44 -21.81
C HIS A 230 -14.46 -26.83 -21.36
N PRO A 231 -15.53 -27.39 -21.96
CA PRO A 231 -16.21 -28.62 -21.48
C PRO A 231 -15.33 -29.87 -21.34
N HIS A 232 -14.10 -29.85 -21.87
CA HIS A 232 -13.11 -30.93 -21.73
C HIS A 232 -12.00 -30.66 -20.70
N GLY A 233 -12.24 -29.81 -19.69
CA GLY A 233 -11.37 -29.74 -18.51
C GLY A 233 -9.92 -29.35 -18.84
N GLY A 234 -9.73 -28.14 -19.35
CA GLY A 234 -8.40 -27.63 -19.71
C GLY A 234 -8.39 -26.11 -19.81
N GLY A 235 -8.67 -25.42 -18.70
CA GLY A 235 -8.59 -23.97 -18.63
C GLY A 235 -7.14 -23.49 -18.74
N LYS A 236 -6.68 -23.13 -19.94
CA LYS A 236 -5.47 -22.33 -20.14
C LYS A 236 -5.70 -20.95 -19.55
N GLY A 237 -5.39 -20.77 -18.26
CA GLY A 237 -5.25 -19.44 -17.67
C GLY A 237 -4.25 -18.65 -18.50
N LYS A 238 -4.64 -17.49 -19.02
CA LYS A 238 -3.71 -16.57 -19.70
C LYS A 238 -2.83 -15.90 -18.64
N THR A 239 -1.83 -16.62 -18.12
CA THR A 239 -0.76 -16.03 -17.32
C THR A 239 0.27 -15.40 -18.24
N LYS A 240 0.77 -14.20 -17.90
CA LYS A 240 1.99 -13.66 -18.51
C LYS A 240 3.17 -14.53 -18.06
N GLY A 241 3.39 -15.63 -18.77
CA GLY A 241 4.42 -16.62 -18.48
C GLY A 241 3.84 -18.02 -18.40
N THR A 242 4.21 -18.80 -19.42
CA THR A 242 4.26 -20.27 -19.45
C THR A 242 2.93 -21.03 -19.52
N GLN A 243 2.81 -21.82 -20.59
CA GLN A 243 1.82 -22.86 -20.81
C GLN A 243 1.75 -23.81 -19.60
N ILE A 244 0.54 -24.12 -19.14
CA ILE A 244 0.28 -25.26 -18.27
C ILE A 244 -0.17 -26.40 -19.20
N SER A 245 0.70 -27.39 -19.37
CA SER A 245 0.31 -28.73 -19.84
C SER A 245 -0.07 -29.54 -18.60
N TYR A 246 -1.15 -30.32 -18.74
CA TYR A 246 -1.92 -31.05 -17.73
C TYR A 246 -1.15 -31.62 -16.53
#